data_AF-N9MVD2-F1
#
_entry.id   AF-N9MVD2-F1
#
_cell.length_a   1.000
_cell.length_b   1.000
_cell.length_c   1.000
_cell.angle_alpha   90.00
_cell.angle_beta   90.00
_cell.angle_gamma   90.00
#
_symmetry.space_group_name_H-M   'P 1'
#
loop_
_entity.id
_entity.type
_entity.pdbx_description
1 polymer ?
#
loop_
_entity_poly.entity_id
_entity_poly.type
_entity_poly.pdbx_seq_one_letter_code
_entity_poly.pdbx_strand_id
1 'polypeptide(L)'
;MRFLSVNADCFLIELVSLEETLALYNTLQNRPLNGIKDLVPAAKTILVFFNEIETNFKTLVASIQSLKVDAGFERSGQEVIVPIRYDGEDLAQVAELQGLSVVDVIRKHQQSVWNVAFIGFAPGFAYMSSPDRPFTDIPRLTVPRKKIPAGSLGLAGRYSGIYPKDSPGGWQLIGTTTEKMWDLARKNPALLLPGMTVHFEDVTHRPTTVNIAQQITRTVEPKQSVPLFSITAPSLQMLIQDEGRFNQTKLGVGIAGAMDVSAMHSANRLVGNPTDTPVIEVLNGGLKAKLQHAAVIAVTGAISNIRVKFADGQTADFASYQLIDLDDGDEFHIQPPTAGLRNYLAVRGGIEVQPVLDSASFDSLAVLGPEPLKLGDTIYQGRVKVTNISINEVAQLNLPKVGDLVELDIVMGPRTDWFEPDSIDLLCQQEWLVTNESNRVGLRLSGAEPLTRKISHELESEGACIGALQIPPSGQPVLFMNDHPLTGGYPVIAAVAKHHWNLVAQIPAGCRIQFKKIAELTDFENKR
;
A
#
# COMPACT_ATOMS: atom_id res chain seq x y z
N MET A 1 13.98 -19.37 -15.01
CA MET A 1 13.39 -18.89 -13.74
C MET A 1 14.52 -18.53 -12.79
N ARG A 2 14.55 -17.28 -12.35
CA ARG A 2 15.55 -16.70 -11.46
C ARG A 2 14.87 -16.32 -10.14
N PHE A 3 15.55 -16.50 -9.01
CA PHE A 3 15.02 -16.23 -7.67
C PHE A 3 15.93 -15.25 -6.96
N LEU A 4 15.37 -14.13 -6.50
CA LEU A 4 16.10 -13.01 -5.93
C LEU A 4 15.61 -12.74 -4.52
N SER A 5 16.51 -12.77 -3.54
CA SER A 5 16.16 -12.36 -2.17
C SER A 5 15.74 -10.88 -2.13
N VAL A 6 14.73 -10.56 -1.33
CA VAL A 6 14.26 -9.19 -1.12
C VAL A 6 14.43 -8.80 0.35
N ASN A 7 13.79 -9.56 1.25
CA ASN A 7 13.92 -9.38 2.69
C ASN A 7 13.79 -10.74 3.38
N ALA A 8 13.83 -10.78 4.71
CA ALA A 8 13.77 -12.04 5.46
C ALA A 8 12.47 -12.83 5.24
N ASP A 9 11.35 -12.15 4.92
CA ASP A 9 10.02 -12.73 4.71
C ASP A 9 9.50 -12.65 3.26
N CYS A 10 10.34 -12.22 2.31
CA CYS A 10 9.93 -12.18 0.91
C CYS A 10 11.07 -12.32 -0.09
N PHE A 11 10.74 -12.85 -1.27
CA PHE A 11 11.65 -12.97 -2.41
C PHE A 11 10.90 -12.79 -3.72
N LEU A 12 11.63 -12.40 -4.77
CA LEU A 12 11.10 -12.17 -6.11
C LEU A 12 11.45 -13.36 -7.02
N ILE A 13 10.46 -13.89 -7.73
CA ILE A 13 10.67 -14.84 -8.83
C ILE A 13 10.66 -14.04 -10.12
N GLU A 14 11.70 -14.17 -10.94
CA GLU A 14 11.81 -13.57 -12.27
C GLU A 14 11.72 -14.63 -13.37
N LEU A 15 10.89 -14.35 -14.37
CA LEU A 15 10.48 -15.25 -15.44
C LEU A 15 10.73 -14.59 -16.80
N VAL A 16 10.71 -15.40 -17.86
CA VAL A 16 11.10 -14.91 -19.20
C VAL A 16 9.97 -14.11 -19.84
N SER A 17 8.73 -14.39 -19.46
CA SER A 17 7.54 -13.83 -20.11
C SER A 17 6.35 -13.69 -19.15
N LEU A 18 5.35 -12.91 -19.57
CA LEU A 18 4.10 -12.76 -18.82
C LEU A 18 3.32 -14.07 -18.78
N GLU A 19 3.36 -14.82 -19.87
CA GLU A 19 2.68 -16.10 -20.00
C GLU A 19 3.21 -17.12 -18.97
N GLU A 20 4.52 -17.17 -18.75
CA GLU A 20 5.14 -17.97 -17.69
C GLU A 20 4.73 -17.48 -16.28
N THR A 21 4.66 -16.16 -16.07
CA THR A 21 4.18 -15.56 -14.81
C THR A 21 2.77 -15.98 -14.47
N LEU A 22 1.84 -15.87 -15.43
CA LEU A 22 0.44 -16.23 -15.21
C LEU A 22 0.29 -17.74 -14.97
N ALA A 23 1.03 -18.58 -15.70
CA ALA A 23 1.00 -20.02 -15.52
C ALA A 23 1.52 -20.45 -14.13
N LEU A 24 2.65 -19.87 -13.69
CA LEU A 24 3.21 -20.14 -12.37
C LEU A 24 2.30 -19.61 -11.26
N TYR A 25 1.79 -18.38 -11.39
CA TYR A 25 0.89 -17.78 -10.41
C TYR A 25 -0.36 -18.64 -10.20
N ASN A 26 -1.01 -19.08 -11.27
CA ASN A 26 -2.17 -19.97 -11.19
C ASN A 26 -1.82 -21.32 -10.53
N THR A 27 -0.66 -21.89 -10.85
CA THR A 27 -0.18 -23.12 -10.23
C THR A 27 0.00 -22.94 -8.71
N LEU A 28 0.59 -21.83 -8.27
CA LEU A 28 0.82 -21.53 -6.85
C LEU A 28 -0.49 -21.23 -6.11
N GLN A 29 -1.48 -20.61 -6.76
CA GLN A 29 -2.81 -20.38 -6.18
C GLN A 29 -3.58 -21.69 -5.99
N ASN A 30 -3.52 -22.60 -6.95
CA ASN A 30 -4.25 -23.88 -6.87
C ASN A 30 -3.53 -24.96 -6.05
N ARG A 31 -2.22 -24.78 -5.81
CA ARG A 31 -1.39 -25.67 -4.98
C ARG A 31 -0.63 -24.85 -3.94
N PRO A 32 -1.31 -24.38 -2.89
CA PRO A 32 -0.68 -23.54 -1.88
C PRO A 32 0.45 -24.32 -1.19
N LEU A 33 1.64 -23.74 -1.17
CA LEU A 33 2.80 -24.28 -0.46
C LEU A 33 2.77 -23.79 0.99
N ASN A 34 3.13 -24.67 1.93
CA ASN A 34 3.15 -24.33 3.34
C ASN A 34 4.07 -23.13 3.62
N GLY A 35 3.58 -22.18 4.40
CA GLY A 35 4.28 -20.95 4.75
C GLY A 35 4.16 -19.80 3.76
N ILE A 36 3.63 -19.97 2.55
CA ILE A 36 3.34 -18.81 1.66
C ILE A 36 2.14 -18.04 2.24
N LYS A 37 2.32 -16.74 2.47
CA LYS A 37 1.29 -15.82 2.97
C LYS A 37 0.55 -15.11 1.84
N ASP A 38 1.30 -14.63 0.84
CA ASP A 38 0.74 -13.83 -0.22
C ASP A 38 1.61 -13.89 -1.49
N LEU A 39 0.99 -13.58 -2.63
CA LEU A 39 1.60 -13.61 -3.95
C LEU A 39 1.19 -12.36 -4.73
N VAL A 40 2.16 -11.57 -5.16
CA VAL A 40 1.92 -10.38 -5.99
C VAL A 40 2.50 -10.63 -7.38
N PRO A 41 1.67 -11.02 -8.37
CA PRO A 41 2.10 -11.17 -9.75
C PRO A 41 2.25 -9.80 -10.41
N ALA A 42 3.21 -9.70 -11.32
CA ALA A 42 3.43 -8.52 -12.14
C ALA A 42 3.82 -8.94 -13.57
N ALA A 43 4.53 -8.10 -14.33
CA ALA A 43 4.79 -8.35 -15.74
C ALA A 43 5.57 -9.66 -15.97
N LYS A 44 6.77 -9.75 -15.41
CA LYS A 44 7.66 -10.93 -15.52
C LYS A 44 8.06 -11.49 -14.17
N THR A 45 7.36 -11.07 -13.11
CA THR A 45 7.75 -11.38 -11.75
C THR A 45 6.58 -11.78 -10.87
N ILE A 46 6.88 -12.57 -9.84
CA ILE A 46 5.98 -12.84 -8.73
C ILE A 46 6.76 -12.56 -7.45
N LEU A 47 6.31 -11.56 -6.67
CA LEU A 47 6.79 -11.36 -5.31
C LEU A 47 6.06 -12.33 -4.38
N VAL A 48 6.82 -13.13 -3.63
CA VAL A 48 6.31 -14.15 -2.71
C VAL A 48 6.57 -13.69 -1.28
N PHE A 49 5.50 -13.52 -0.50
CA PHE A 49 5.58 -13.31 0.95
C PHE A 49 5.40 -14.63 1.68
N PHE A 50 6.18 -14.87 2.72
CA PHE A 50 6.11 -16.12 3.48
C PHE A 50 6.29 -15.93 5.00
N ASN A 51 5.92 -16.96 5.77
CA ASN A 51 6.13 -17.04 7.21
C ASN A 51 7.52 -17.64 7.51
N GLU A 52 8.41 -16.81 8.02
CA GLU A 52 9.80 -17.14 8.39
C GLU A 52 9.90 -18.23 9.47
N ILE A 53 8.83 -18.43 10.26
CA ILE A 53 8.77 -19.46 11.29
C ILE A 53 8.43 -20.83 10.67
N GLU A 54 7.62 -20.85 9.61
CA GLU A 54 7.11 -22.07 8.99
C GLU A 54 7.98 -22.57 7.85
N THR A 55 8.67 -21.67 7.15
CA THR A 55 9.49 -21.98 5.96
C THR A 55 10.59 -20.94 5.75
N ASN A 56 11.43 -21.15 4.75
CA ASN A 56 12.49 -20.22 4.37
C ASN A 56 12.68 -20.17 2.85
N PHE A 57 13.44 -19.18 2.39
CA PHE A 57 13.75 -18.95 0.98
C PHE A 57 14.23 -20.21 0.24
N LYS A 58 15.23 -20.93 0.78
CA LYS A 58 15.81 -22.11 0.10
C LYS A 58 14.80 -23.25 -0.03
N THR A 59 14.00 -23.49 1.01
CA THR A 59 12.96 -24.53 1.02
C THR A 59 11.86 -24.22 0.00
N LEU A 60 11.41 -22.96 -0.07
CA LEU A 60 10.40 -22.55 -1.04
C LEU A 60 10.94 -22.59 -2.47
N VAL A 61 12.17 -22.14 -2.73
CA VAL A 61 12.81 -22.23 -4.04
C VAL A 61 12.84 -23.68 -4.54
N ALA A 62 13.30 -24.62 -3.70
CA ALA A 62 13.36 -26.04 -4.06
C ALA A 62 11.97 -26.61 -4.36
N SER A 63 10.97 -26.24 -3.55
CA SER A 63 9.58 -26.68 -3.73
C SER A 63 8.98 -26.15 -5.03
N ILE A 64 9.14 -24.86 -5.32
CA ILE A 64 8.63 -24.20 -6.53
C ILE A 64 9.30 -24.78 -7.78
N GLN A 65 10.61 -25.04 -7.75
CA GLN A 65 11.33 -25.64 -8.88
C GLN A 65 10.87 -27.06 -9.22
N SER A 66 10.34 -27.79 -8.23
CA SER A 66 9.80 -29.14 -8.40
C SER A 66 8.40 -29.17 -9.01
N LEU A 67 7.71 -28.02 -9.07
CA LEU A 67 6.38 -27.94 -9.64
C LEU A 67 6.43 -28.16 -11.16
N LYS A 68 5.51 -29.00 -11.64
CA LYS A 68 5.15 -29.03 -13.05
C LYS A 68 4.20 -27.86 -13.29
N VAL A 69 4.69 -26.83 -13.96
CA VAL A 69 3.87 -25.70 -14.43
C VAL A 69 3.26 -26.14 -15.75
N ASP A 70 1.97 -26.46 -15.73
CA ASP A 70 1.25 -26.76 -16.96
C ASP A 70 1.03 -25.43 -17.70
N ALA A 71 1.53 -25.34 -18.95
CA ALA A 71 1.36 -24.16 -19.80
C ALA A 71 -0.10 -23.90 -20.21
N GLY A 72 -1.00 -24.83 -19.86
CA GLY A 72 -2.44 -24.67 -20.02
C GLY A 72 -2.96 -23.70 -18.96
N PHE A 73 -3.09 -22.43 -19.32
CA PHE A 73 -3.89 -21.49 -18.56
C PHE A 73 -5.35 -21.98 -18.60
N GLU A 74 -5.80 -22.69 -17.55
CA GLU A 74 -7.24 -22.91 -17.35
C GLU A 74 -7.87 -21.55 -17.08
N ARG A 75 -8.43 -20.98 -18.15
CA ARG A 75 -9.11 -19.68 -18.14
C ARG A 75 -10.28 -19.79 -17.19
N SER A 76 -10.37 -18.88 -16.21
CA SER A 76 -11.65 -18.63 -15.58
C SER A 76 -12.58 -18.20 -16.71
N GLY A 77 -13.63 -18.97 -16.99
CA GLY A 77 -14.56 -18.73 -18.11
C GLY A 77 -15.45 -17.50 -17.92
N GLN A 78 -15.03 -16.52 -17.12
CA GLN A 78 -15.77 -15.29 -16.86
C GLN A 78 -15.35 -14.23 -17.88
N GLU A 79 -16.27 -13.96 -18.80
CA GLU A 79 -16.18 -12.88 -19.78
C GLU A 79 -16.90 -11.64 -19.25
N VAL A 80 -16.31 -10.46 -19.47
CA VAL A 80 -16.86 -9.16 -19.10
C VAL A 80 -16.89 -8.26 -20.33
N ILE A 81 -18.03 -7.63 -20.59
CA ILE A 81 -18.16 -6.62 -21.64
C ILE A 81 -18.06 -5.25 -20.99
N VAL A 82 -17.16 -4.40 -21.47
CA VAL A 82 -16.99 -3.02 -20.99
C VAL A 82 -17.34 -2.05 -22.13
N PRO A 83 -18.40 -1.22 -21.97
CA PRO A 83 -18.74 -0.21 -22.97
C PRO A 83 -17.74 0.94 -22.93
N ILE A 84 -17.25 1.36 -24.11
CA ILE A 84 -16.24 2.40 -24.28
C ILE A 84 -16.74 3.43 -25.29
N ARG A 85 -16.65 4.70 -24.92
CA ARG A 85 -16.67 5.82 -25.85
C ARG A 85 -15.22 6.09 -26.27
N TYR A 86 -14.88 5.96 -27.54
CA TYR A 86 -13.52 6.20 -28.04
C TYR A 86 -13.28 7.68 -28.30
N ASP A 87 -13.26 8.46 -27.21
CA ASP A 87 -13.06 9.91 -27.19
C ASP A 87 -11.74 10.33 -26.51
N GLY A 88 -10.80 9.39 -26.38
CA GLY A 88 -9.53 9.65 -25.73
C GLY A 88 -8.70 10.68 -26.48
N GLU A 89 -8.07 11.59 -25.73
CA GLU A 89 -7.28 12.70 -26.28
C GLU A 89 -6.06 12.25 -27.10
N ASP A 90 -5.53 11.05 -26.84
CA ASP A 90 -4.36 10.51 -27.54
C ASP A 90 -4.74 9.53 -28.65
N LEU A 91 -6.03 9.30 -28.92
CA LEU A 91 -6.49 8.30 -29.89
C LEU A 91 -5.91 8.54 -31.29
N ALA A 92 -5.87 9.80 -31.74
CA ALA A 92 -5.26 10.18 -33.01
C ALA A 92 -3.75 9.97 -33.02
N GLN A 93 -3.06 10.27 -31.91
CA GLN A 93 -1.62 10.06 -31.78
C GLN A 93 -1.26 8.57 -31.78
N VAL A 94 -2.05 7.73 -31.08
CA VAL A 94 -1.88 6.27 -31.10
C VAL A 94 -2.04 5.73 -32.53
N ALA A 95 -3.01 6.25 -33.29
CA ALA A 95 -3.20 5.87 -34.69
C ALA A 95 -1.95 6.20 -35.54
N GLU A 96 -1.39 7.39 -35.37
CA GLU A 96 -0.15 7.80 -36.04
C GLU A 96 1.05 6.90 -35.65
N LEU A 97 1.25 6.65 -34.35
CA LEU A 97 2.32 5.80 -33.83
C LEU A 97 2.26 4.37 -34.38
N GLN A 98 1.05 3.87 -34.64
CA GLN A 98 0.82 2.51 -35.15
C GLN A 98 0.74 2.45 -36.69
N GLY A 99 0.79 3.60 -37.39
CA GLY A 99 0.59 3.68 -38.84
C GLY A 99 -0.82 3.24 -39.28
N LEU A 100 -1.82 3.51 -38.45
CA LEU A 100 -3.22 3.11 -38.65
C LEU A 100 -4.14 4.34 -38.76
N SER A 101 -5.34 4.14 -39.29
CA SER A 101 -6.42 5.14 -39.10
C SER A 101 -7.00 5.02 -37.69
N VAL A 102 -7.62 6.08 -37.18
CA VAL A 102 -8.36 6.05 -35.90
C VAL A 102 -9.43 4.94 -35.91
N VAL A 103 -10.13 4.78 -37.02
CA VAL A 103 -11.16 3.73 -37.18
C VAL A 103 -10.53 2.33 -37.08
N ASP A 104 -9.33 2.13 -37.62
CA ASP A 104 -8.64 0.85 -37.53
C ASP A 104 -8.09 0.57 -36.13
N VAL A 105 -7.66 1.60 -35.39
CA VAL A 105 -7.29 1.47 -33.97
C VAL A 105 -8.49 1.01 -33.14
N ILE A 106 -9.64 1.69 -33.29
CA ILE A 106 -10.88 1.33 -32.60
C ILE A 106 -11.28 -0.11 -32.94
N ARG A 107 -11.33 -0.43 -34.24
CA ARG A 107 -11.72 -1.77 -34.71
C ARG A 107 -10.79 -2.85 -34.14
N LYS A 108 -9.47 -2.65 -34.22
CA LYS A 108 -8.49 -3.60 -33.67
C LYS A 108 -8.64 -3.76 -32.17
N HIS A 109 -8.77 -2.67 -31.42
CA HIS A 109 -8.93 -2.73 -29.97
C HIS A 109 -10.20 -3.50 -29.58
N GLN A 110 -11.31 -3.25 -30.27
CA GLN A 110 -12.61 -3.89 -30.04
C GLN A 110 -12.63 -5.39 -30.39
N GLN A 111 -12.01 -5.77 -31.51
CA GLN A 111 -12.01 -7.16 -31.99
C GLN A 111 -11.02 -8.06 -31.25
N SER A 112 -10.10 -7.47 -30.49
CA SER A 112 -9.11 -8.23 -29.72
C SER A 112 -9.72 -8.80 -28.45
N VAL A 113 -9.29 -10.01 -28.11
CA VAL A 113 -9.58 -10.60 -26.80
C VAL A 113 -8.56 -10.09 -25.79
N TRP A 114 -9.02 -9.41 -24.74
CA TRP A 114 -8.17 -8.88 -23.68
C TRP A 114 -8.27 -9.75 -22.45
N ASN A 115 -7.14 -10.18 -21.90
CA ASN A 115 -7.10 -10.96 -20.66
C ASN A 115 -6.51 -10.12 -19.54
N VAL A 116 -7.17 -10.11 -18.38
CA VAL A 116 -6.64 -9.45 -17.19
C VAL A 116 -5.45 -10.25 -16.69
N ALA A 117 -4.26 -9.67 -16.84
CA ALA A 117 -3.01 -10.30 -16.44
C ALA A 117 -2.77 -10.16 -14.94
N PHE A 118 -2.73 -8.93 -14.43
CA PHE A 118 -2.52 -8.65 -13.01
C PHE A 118 -3.13 -7.30 -12.62
N ILE A 119 -3.20 -7.04 -11.30
CA ILE A 119 -3.67 -5.79 -10.69
C ILE A 119 -2.60 -5.36 -9.70
N GLY A 120 -2.24 -4.07 -9.69
CA GLY A 120 -1.19 -3.62 -8.76
C GLY A 120 -0.80 -2.15 -8.78
N PHE A 121 -1.31 -1.34 -9.72
CA PHE A 121 -1.06 0.12 -9.74
C PHE A 121 -1.93 0.86 -8.72
N ALA A 122 -3.20 0.50 -8.66
CA ALA A 122 -4.20 0.99 -7.74
C ALA A 122 -5.29 -0.09 -7.56
N PRO A 123 -6.12 -0.02 -6.51
CA PRO A 123 -7.24 -0.93 -6.34
C PRO A 123 -8.12 -0.97 -7.59
N GLY A 124 -8.28 -2.16 -8.17
CA GLY A 124 -9.05 -2.38 -9.40
C GLY A 124 -8.41 -1.91 -10.72
N PHE A 125 -7.16 -1.42 -10.72
CA PHE A 125 -6.45 -1.12 -11.98
C PHE A 125 -5.92 -2.42 -12.60
N ALA A 126 -6.64 -2.94 -13.59
CA ALA A 126 -6.29 -4.15 -14.31
C ALA A 126 -5.36 -3.88 -15.51
N TYR A 127 -4.21 -4.56 -15.54
CA TYR A 127 -3.36 -4.64 -16.71
C TYR A 127 -3.89 -5.75 -17.61
N MET A 128 -4.40 -5.38 -18.78
CA MET A 128 -4.95 -6.32 -19.75
C MET A 128 -3.97 -6.54 -20.90
N SER A 129 -3.78 -7.79 -21.30
CA SER A 129 -2.95 -8.17 -22.43
C SER A 129 -3.74 -9.00 -23.42
N SER A 130 -3.44 -8.87 -24.70
CA SER A 130 -4.10 -9.65 -25.75
C SER A 130 -3.11 -10.64 -26.39
N PRO A 131 -3.48 -11.93 -26.52
CA PRO A 131 -2.66 -12.91 -27.23
C PRO A 131 -2.41 -12.53 -28.69
N ASP A 132 -3.37 -11.84 -29.31
CA ASP A 132 -3.33 -11.44 -30.72
C ASP A 132 -2.39 -10.26 -30.98
N ARG A 133 -1.88 -9.62 -29.91
CA ARG A 133 -0.97 -8.46 -29.95
C ARG A 133 -1.40 -7.42 -31.00
N PRO A 134 -2.57 -6.79 -30.83
CA PRO A 134 -3.16 -5.91 -31.86
C PRO A 134 -2.32 -4.67 -32.20
N PHE A 135 -1.45 -4.26 -31.26
CA PHE A 135 -0.57 -3.10 -31.37
C PHE A 135 0.88 -3.53 -31.13
N THR A 136 1.81 -2.83 -31.75
CA THR A 136 3.22 -2.84 -31.34
C THR A 136 3.37 -2.10 -30.01
N ASP A 137 4.56 -2.12 -29.40
CA ASP A 137 4.77 -1.46 -28.12
C ASP A 137 4.46 0.05 -28.21
N ILE A 138 3.42 0.48 -27.49
CA ILE A 138 2.98 1.88 -27.44
C ILE A 138 3.76 2.61 -26.33
N PRO A 139 4.57 3.63 -26.64
CA PRO A 139 5.32 4.34 -25.61
C PRO A 139 4.39 5.11 -24.66
N ARG A 140 4.77 5.19 -23.39
CA ARG A 140 4.19 6.15 -22.45
C ARG A 140 4.55 7.58 -22.85
N LEU A 141 3.75 8.54 -22.42
CA LEU A 141 4.10 9.96 -22.49
C LEU A 141 5.42 10.22 -21.77
N THR A 142 6.25 11.06 -22.36
CA THR A 142 7.53 11.51 -21.78
C THR A 142 7.33 12.31 -20.50
N VAL A 143 6.25 13.09 -20.43
CA VAL A 143 5.81 13.80 -19.22
C VAL A 143 4.45 13.25 -18.81
N PRO A 144 4.33 12.58 -17.65
CA PRO A 144 3.05 12.05 -17.21
C PRO A 144 2.08 13.19 -16.87
N ARG A 145 0.79 12.93 -17.12
CA ARG A 145 -0.31 13.82 -16.71
C ARG A 145 -0.40 13.86 -15.20
N LYS A 146 -0.65 15.05 -14.66
CA LYS A 146 -0.91 15.23 -13.22
C LYS A 146 -2.22 14.58 -12.79
N LYS A 147 -3.19 14.48 -13.70
CA LYS A 147 -4.51 13.93 -13.43
C LYS A 147 -5.07 13.27 -14.70
N ILE A 148 -5.43 11.99 -14.58
CA ILE A 148 -6.22 11.22 -15.53
C ILE A 148 -7.54 10.89 -14.83
N PRO A 149 -8.71 11.21 -15.41
CA PRO A 149 -10.01 10.91 -14.82
C PRO A 149 -10.29 9.42 -14.62
N ALA A 150 -11.07 9.09 -13.60
CA ALA A 150 -11.65 7.75 -13.45
C ALA A 150 -12.46 7.35 -14.70
N GLY A 151 -12.32 6.08 -15.12
CA GLY A 151 -12.97 5.54 -16.31
C GLY A 151 -12.20 5.77 -17.62
N SER A 152 -11.07 6.49 -17.61
CA SER A 152 -10.22 6.61 -18.79
C SER A 152 -9.59 5.28 -19.18
N LEU A 153 -9.70 4.91 -20.46
CA LEU A 153 -9.06 3.77 -21.08
C LEU A 153 -7.74 4.22 -21.71
N GLY A 154 -6.64 3.57 -21.34
CA GLY A 154 -5.31 3.87 -21.86
C GLY A 154 -4.59 2.65 -22.43
N LEU A 155 -3.60 2.93 -23.30
CA LEU A 155 -2.64 1.96 -23.83
C LEU A 155 -1.21 2.36 -23.43
N ALA A 156 -0.40 1.37 -23.02
CA ALA A 156 1.04 1.52 -22.82
C ALA A 156 1.78 0.18 -22.91
N GLY A 157 2.91 0.15 -23.60
CA GLY A 157 3.59 -1.07 -24.02
C GLY A 157 2.64 -1.97 -24.79
N ARG A 158 2.45 -3.19 -24.28
CA ARG A 158 1.50 -4.18 -24.79
C ARG A 158 0.16 -4.21 -24.05
N TYR A 159 -0.05 -3.30 -23.10
CA TYR A 159 -1.17 -3.36 -22.17
C TYR A 159 -2.27 -2.37 -22.54
N SER A 160 -3.51 -2.80 -22.26
CA SER A 160 -4.68 -1.94 -22.13
C SER A 160 -5.11 -1.90 -20.66
N GLY A 161 -5.68 -0.78 -20.22
CA GLY A 161 -5.97 -0.55 -18.81
C GLY A 161 -6.99 0.57 -18.63
N ILE A 162 -7.82 0.46 -17.58
CA ILE A 162 -8.82 1.49 -17.24
C ILE A 162 -8.49 2.05 -15.86
N TYR A 163 -8.40 3.37 -15.76
CA TYR A 163 -8.13 4.06 -14.51
C TYR A 163 -9.35 3.96 -13.57
N PRO A 164 -9.25 3.31 -12.38
CA PRO A 164 -10.39 3.12 -11.49
C PRO A 164 -10.76 4.37 -10.70
N LYS A 165 -9.82 5.32 -10.59
CA LYS A 165 -9.97 6.59 -9.89
C LYS A 165 -9.09 7.65 -10.54
N ASP A 166 -9.30 8.91 -10.15
CA ASP A 166 -8.45 10.02 -10.55
C ASP A 166 -7.00 9.79 -10.07
N SER A 167 -6.04 9.72 -10.99
CA SER A 167 -4.62 9.53 -10.66
C SER A 167 -3.70 10.15 -11.71
N PRO A 168 -2.44 10.49 -11.36
CA PRO A 168 -1.44 10.81 -12.38
C PRO A 168 -1.12 9.58 -13.25
N GLY A 169 -0.64 9.79 -14.46
CA GLY A 169 -0.22 8.69 -15.34
C GLY A 169 0.28 9.14 -16.70
N GLY A 170 1.03 8.26 -17.37
CA GLY A 170 1.62 8.53 -18.69
C GLY A 170 1.08 7.62 -19.79
N TRP A 171 -0.03 6.92 -19.59
CA TRP A 171 -0.59 6.06 -20.65
C TRP A 171 -1.29 6.91 -21.71
N GLN A 172 -1.27 6.42 -22.95
CA GLN A 172 -1.94 7.05 -24.08
C GLN A 172 -3.43 6.78 -23.99
N LEU A 173 -4.25 7.82 -23.78
CA LEU A 173 -5.68 7.70 -23.55
C LEU A 173 -6.45 7.58 -24.87
N ILE A 174 -7.19 6.49 -25.04
CA ILE A 174 -7.93 6.18 -26.28
C ILE A 174 -9.45 6.20 -26.13
N GLY A 175 -9.98 6.24 -24.90
CA GLY A 175 -11.42 6.31 -24.66
C GLY A 175 -11.79 6.46 -23.20
N THR A 176 -13.10 6.40 -22.93
CA THR A 176 -13.67 6.50 -21.58
C THR A 176 -14.85 5.53 -21.40
N THR A 177 -15.08 5.08 -20.16
CA THR A 177 -16.26 4.31 -19.75
C THR A 177 -16.98 4.97 -18.57
N THR A 178 -18.29 4.75 -18.46
CA THR A 178 -19.06 5.10 -17.25
C THR A 178 -19.10 3.97 -16.22
N GLU A 179 -18.60 2.77 -16.58
CA GLU A 179 -18.51 1.66 -15.64
C GLU A 179 -17.49 1.96 -14.54
N LYS A 180 -17.89 1.79 -13.28
CA LYS A 180 -16.96 1.92 -12.16
C LYS A 180 -16.03 0.70 -12.13
N MET A 181 -14.73 0.88 -12.28
CA MET A 181 -13.79 -0.25 -12.14
C MET A 181 -13.61 -0.71 -10.69
N TRP A 182 -13.89 0.17 -9.73
CA TRP A 182 -13.83 -0.09 -8.29
C TRP A 182 -15.13 0.37 -7.61
N ASP A 183 -15.81 -0.53 -6.90
CA ASP A 183 -17.04 -0.24 -6.17
C ASP A 183 -17.24 -1.15 -4.95
N LEU A 184 -17.09 -0.59 -3.74
CA LEU A 184 -17.23 -1.33 -2.48
C LEU A 184 -18.65 -1.87 -2.23
N ALA A 185 -19.66 -1.42 -2.95
CA ALA A 185 -21.02 -1.94 -2.84
C ALA A 185 -21.19 -3.30 -3.55
N ARG A 186 -20.24 -3.72 -4.39
CA ARG A 186 -20.29 -5.00 -5.11
C ARG A 186 -19.78 -6.15 -4.25
N LYS A 187 -20.23 -7.36 -4.57
CA LYS A 187 -19.66 -8.60 -4.00
C LYS A 187 -18.14 -8.68 -4.24
N ASN A 188 -17.71 -8.32 -5.45
CA ASN A 188 -16.30 -8.14 -5.80
C ASN A 188 -16.07 -6.65 -6.08
N PRO A 189 -15.27 -5.94 -5.26
CA PRO A 189 -15.08 -4.51 -5.45
C PRO A 189 -14.47 -4.14 -6.81
N ALA A 190 -13.45 -4.89 -7.23
CA ALA A 190 -12.87 -4.77 -8.56
C ALA A 190 -13.79 -5.41 -9.61
N LEU A 191 -14.12 -4.65 -10.67
CA LEU A 191 -14.89 -5.16 -11.80
C LEU A 191 -14.12 -6.22 -12.59
N LEU A 192 -12.81 -6.00 -12.73
CA LEU A 192 -11.89 -6.85 -13.47
C LEU A 192 -10.95 -7.53 -12.47
N LEU A 193 -10.82 -8.84 -12.56
CA LEU A 193 -9.95 -9.67 -11.73
C LEU A 193 -8.97 -10.47 -12.59
N PRO A 194 -7.77 -10.81 -12.08
CA PRO A 194 -6.81 -11.65 -12.81
C PRO A 194 -7.46 -12.93 -13.33
N GLY A 195 -7.21 -13.23 -14.61
CA GLY A 195 -7.74 -14.40 -15.31
C GLY A 195 -9.14 -14.27 -15.91
N MET A 196 -9.78 -13.09 -15.81
CA MET A 196 -10.99 -12.78 -16.58
C MET A 196 -10.64 -12.38 -18.03
N THR A 197 -11.59 -12.62 -18.94
CA THR A 197 -11.54 -12.13 -20.31
C THR A 197 -12.44 -10.90 -20.47
N VAL A 198 -11.93 -9.89 -21.17
CA VAL A 198 -12.57 -8.58 -21.35
C VAL A 198 -12.80 -8.34 -22.84
N HIS A 199 -14.01 -7.94 -23.17
CA HIS A 199 -14.42 -7.49 -24.49
C HIS A 199 -14.84 -6.03 -24.40
N PHE A 200 -14.35 -5.21 -25.31
CA PHE A 200 -14.75 -3.80 -25.39
C PHE A 200 -15.87 -3.63 -26.41
N GLU A 201 -16.86 -2.80 -26.09
CA GLU A 201 -17.94 -2.44 -27.01
C GLU A 201 -17.92 -0.94 -27.28
N ASP A 202 -17.84 -0.54 -28.55
CA ASP A 202 -17.90 0.87 -28.94
C ASP A 202 -19.33 1.41 -28.80
N VAL A 203 -19.53 2.36 -27.89
CA VAL A 203 -20.81 3.06 -27.66
C VAL A 203 -20.79 4.52 -28.14
N THR A 204 -19.77 4.94 -28.89
CA THR A 204 -19.59 6.33 -29.35
C THR A 204 -20.77 6.85 -30.18
N HIS A 205 -21.45 5.96 -30.92
CA HIS A 205 -22.60 6.30 -31.76
C HIS A 205 -23.95 5.74 -31.26
N ARG A 206 -24.00 5.14 -30.07
CA ARG A 206 -25.24 4.66 -29.44
C ARG A 206 -25.34 5.23 -28.03
N PRO A 207 -26.27 6.17 -27.73
CA PRO A 207 -26.47 6.59 -26.36
C PRO A 207 -27.21 5.46 -25.63
N THR A 208 -26.49 4.64 -24.88
CA THR A 208 -27.12 3.72 -23.93
C THR A 208 -27.41 4.49 -22.65
N THR A 209 -28.69 4.71 -22.36
CA THR A 209 -29.15 5.21 -21.07
C THR A 209 -28.97 4.11 -20.03
N VAL A 210 -28.15 4.36 -19.00
CA VAL A 210 -28.05 3.44 -17.86
C VAL A 210 -28.99 3.94 -16.76
N ASN A 211 -30.05 3.17 -16.51
CA ASN A 211 -30.91 3.35 -15.37
C ASN A 211 -30.32 2.53 -14.22
N ILE A 212 -29.82 3.20 -13.18
CA ILE A 212 -29.35 2.52 -11.98
C ILE A 212 -30.56 2.34 -11.07
N ALA A 213 -30.99 1.10 -10.87
CA ALA A 213 -31.80 0.80 -9.69
C ALA A 213 -30.93 1.13 -8.47
N GLN A 214 -31.26 2.22 -7.77
CA GLN A 214 -30.73 2.49 -6.45
C GLN A 214 -31.16 1.32 -5.56
N GLN A 215 -30.30 0.31 -5.41
CA GLN A 215 -30.36 -0.50 -4.21
C GLN A 215 -30.08 0.46 -3.08
N ILE A 216 -31.15 0.83 -2.38
CA ILE A 216 -31.10 1.42 -1.06
C ILE A 216 -30.38 0.37 -0.22
N THR A 217 -29.06 0.52 -0.07
CA THR A 217 -28.32 -0.22 0.95
C THR A 217 -29.00 0.15 2.24
N ARG A 218 -29.64 -0.85 2.84
CA ARG A 218 -30.36 -0.71 4.09
C ARG A 218 -29.38 -0.13 5.10
N THR A 219 -29.54 1.15 5.44
CA THR A 219 -28.89 1.75 6.59
C THR A 219 -29.29 0.89 7.78
N VAL A 220 -28.33 0.12 8.30
CA VAL A 220 -28.52 -0.55 9.58
C VAL A 220 -28.80 0.58 10.56
N GLU A 221 -29.96 0.54 11.20
CA GLU A 221 -30.32 1.50 12.25
C GLU A 221 -29.15 1.56 13.25
N PRO A 222 -28.70 2.77 13.64
CA PRO A 222 -27.59 2.89 14.57
C PRO A 222 -28.00 2.21 15.86
N LYS A 223 -27.34 1.07 16.17
CA LYS A 223 -27.33 0.54 17.53
C LYS A 223 -26.80 1.67 18.39
N GLN A 224 -27.52 2.04 19.46
CA GLN A 224 -27.15 3.12 20.39
C GLN A 224 -25.64 3.15 20.61
N SER A 225 -24.99 4.11 19.96
CA SER A 225 -23.55 4.32 20.01
C SER A 225 -23.29 5.31 21.14
N VAL A 226 -22.39 4.94 22.05
CA VAL A 226 -22.05 5.78 23.19
C VAL A 226 -20.94 6.73 22.75
N PRO A 227 -21.19 8.04 22.69
CA PRO A 227 -20.15 9.00 22.31
C PRO A 227 -19.10 9.09 23.41
N LEU A 228 -17.82 8.89 23.07
CA LEU A 228 -16.71 8.94 24.02
C LEU A 228 -16.11 10.32 24.13
N PHE A 229 -15.64 10.87 23.02
CA PHE A 229 -15.05 12.19 22.99
C PHE A 229 -15.21 12.84 21.61
N SER A 230 -15.26 14.16 21.62
CA SER A 230 -15.22 14.98 20.41
C SER A 230 -13.84 15.61 20.23
N ILE A 231 -13.32 15.64 19.01
CA ILE A 231 -12.06 16.28 18.67
C ILE A 231 -12.25 17.80 18.69
N THR A 232 -11.49 18.49 19.54
CA THR A 232 -11.57 19.94 19.75
C THR A 232 -10.39 20.70 19.14
N ALA A 233 -9.28 20.01 18.82
CA ALA A 233 -8.22 20.54 17.97
C ALA A 233 -7.54 19.40 17.19
N PRO A 234 -7.29 19.58 15.88
CA PRO A 234 -6.69 18.54 15.05
C PRO A 234 -5.16 18.46 15.21
N SER A 235 -4.62 17.28 14.92
CA SER A 235 -3.20 17.04 14.65
C SER A 235 -2.89 17.26 13.16
N LEU A 236 -1.62 17.10 12.74
CA LEU A 236 -1.24 17.09 11.32
C LEU A 236 -1.96 15.98 10.53
N GLN A 237 -2.15 14.82 11.16
CA GLN A 237 -2.90 13.71 10.62
C GLN A 237 -3.37 12.79 11.75
N MET A 238 -4.62 12.32 11.65
CA MET A 238 -5.23 11.40 12.61
C MET A 238 -5.96 10.32 11.83
N LEU A 239 -5.51 9.07 11.95
CA LEU A 239 -6.05 7.95 11.19
C LEU A 239 -6.50 6.86 12.15
N ILE A 240 -7.59 6.18 11.82
CA ILE A 240 -7.89 4.90 12.46
C ILE A 240 -7.00 3.84 11.80
N GLN A 241 -6.30 3.07 12.63
CA GLN A 241 -5.39 2.01 12.18
C GLN A 241 -5.57 0.76 13.04
N ASP A 242 -5.64 -0.41 12.39
CA ASP A 242 -5.42 -1.72 12.99
C ASP A 242 -4.11 -2.32 12.43
N GLU A 243 -3.95 -3.64 12.45
CA GLU A 243 -2.78 -4.31 11.86
C GLU A 243 -2.73 -4.23 10.32
N GLY A 244 -3.83 -3.84 9.69
CA GLY A 244 -3.95 -3.69 8.24
C GLY A 244 -4.80 -4.77 7.57
N ARG A 245 -4.84 -4.68 6.24
CA ARG A 245 -5.63 -5.52 5.32
C ARG A 245 -4.79 -6.63 4.75
N PHE A 246 -4.92 -7.82 5.32
CA PHE A 246 -4.25 -9.01 4.80
C PHE A 246 -5.05 -9.67 3.67
N ASN A 247 -4.35 -10.34 2.73
CA ASN A 247 -4.94 -11.16 1.66
C ASN A 247 -5.80 -10.41 0.63
N GLN A 248 -5.58 -9.09 0.45
CA GLN A 248 -6.32 -8.25 -0.51
C GLN A 248 -5.50 -7.88 -1.77
N THR A 249 -4.28 -8.40 -1.92
CA THR A 249 -3.37 -8.10 -3.04
C THR A 249 -3.97 -8.41 -4.42
N LYS A 250 -4.76 -9.49 -4.52
CA LYS A 250 -5.51 -9.86 -5.73
C LYS A 250 -6.45 -8.76 -6.25
N LEU A 251 -6.83 -7.81 -5.39
CA LEU A 251 -7.67 -6.65 -5.73
C LEU A 251 -6.84 -5.39 -6.05
N GLY A 252 -5.52 -5.46 -5.98
CA GLY A 252 -4.65 -4.29 -6.07
C GLY A 252 -4.57 -3.47 -4.79
N VAL A 253 -4.96 -4.04 -3.64
CA VAL A 253 -5.03 -3.35 -2.35
C VAL A 253 -3.83 -3.73 -1.48
N GLY A 254 -3.13 -2.72 -0.97
CA GLY A 254 -2.02 -2.87 -0.02
C GLY A 254 -2.50 -3.15 1.40
N ILE A 255 -1.54 -3.41 2.30
CA ILE A 255 -1.84 -3.80 3.68
C ILE A 255 -2.26 -2.57 4.52
N ALA A 256 -1.65 -1.40 4.34
CA ALA A 256 -1.80 -0.27 5.26
C ALA A 256 -1.48 -0.69 6.71
N GLY A 257 -2.29 -0.34 7.70
CA GLY A 257 -2.06 -0.70 9.10
C GLY A 257 -1.25 0.34 9.87
N ALA A 258 -1.15 0.19 11.19
CA ALA A 258 -0.25 1.00 12.01
C ALA A 258 1.20 0.89 11.50
N MET A 259 1.92 2.01 11.40
CA MET A 259 3.32 1.96 10.93
C MET A 259 4.29 1.43 11.98
N ASP A 260 3.97 1.63 13.27
CA ASP A 260 4.68 1.08 14.43
C ASP A 260 3.69 0.18 15.18
N VAL A 261 3.63 -1.07 14.73
CA VAL A 261 2.70 -2.08 15.24
C VAL A 261 3.03 -2.42 16.70
N SER A 262 4.31 -2.36 17.09
CA SER A 262 4.72 -2.61 18.48
C SER A 262 4.11 -1.59 19.43
N ALA A 263 4.17 -0.30 19.08
CA ALA A 263 3.56 0.76 19.88
C ALA A 263 2.04 0.62 19.93
N MET A 264 1.38 0.32 18.80
CA MET A 264 -0.06 0.05 18.76
C MET A 264 -0.44 -1.09 19.73
N HIS A 265 0.29 -2.20 19.68
CA HIS A 265 0.03 -3.33 20.57
C HIS A 265 0.20 -2.96 22.04
N SER A 266 1.22 -2.17 22.39
CA SER A 266 1.38 -1.66 23.76
C SER A 266 0.21 -0.77 24.18
N ALA A 267 -0.31 0.10 23.30
CA ALA A 267 -1.48 0.93 23.63
C ALA A 267 -2.69 0.06 23.98
N ASN A 268 -2.96 -0.96 23.16
CA ASN A 268 -4.06 -1.89 23.40
C ASN A 268 -3.88 -2.71 24.67
N ARG A 269 -2.68 -3.22 24.95
CA ARG A 269 -2.40 -3.96 26.19
C ARG A 269 -2.57 -3.10 27.44
N LEU A 270 -2.15 -1.83 27.41
CA LEU A 270 -2.35 -0.89 28.52
C LEU A 270 -3.83 -0.82 28.89
N VAL A 271 -4.72 -0.60 27.92
CA VAL A 271 -6.16 -0.48 28.17
C VAL A 271 -6.90 -1.83 28.28
N GLY A 272 -6.19 -2.95 28.16
CA GLY A 272 -6.74 -4.31 28.24
C GLY A 272 -7.55 -4.72 27.01
N ASN A 273 -7.26 -4.17 25.84
CA ASN A 273 -7.82 -4.62 24.56
C ASN A 273 -6.98 -5.78 23.98
N PRO A 274 -7.56 -6.64 23.12
CA PRO A 274 -6.82 -7.42 22.14
C PRO A 274 -5.83 -6.55 21.36
N THR A 275 -4.64 -7.08 21.06
CA THR A 275 -3.53 -6.30 20.48
C THR A 275 -3.83 -5.72 19.10
N ASP A 276 -4.68 -6.40 18.34
CA ASP A 276 -5.15 -6.06 16.99
C ASP A 276 -6.33 -5.07 16.97
N THR A 277 -6.77 -4.59 18.13
CA THR A 277 -7.89 -3.65 18.22
C THR A 277 -7.55 -2.33 17.51
N PRO A 278 -8.46 -1.76 16.68
CA PRO A 278 -8.22 -0.47 16.03
C PRO A 278 -7.94 0.65 17.04
N VAL A 279 -6.92 1.45 16.74
CA VAL A 279 -6.50 2.63 17.51
C VAL A 279 -6.50 3.88 16.64
N ILE A 280 -6.32 5.05 17.25
CA ILE A 280 -6.05 6.30 16.53
C ILE A 280 -4.55 6.51 16.45
N GLU A 281 -3.98 6.44 15.23
CA GLU A 281 -2.61 6.88 14.94
C GLU A 281 -2.59 8.40 14.76
N VAL A 282 -1.78 9.09 15.56
CA VAL A 282 -1.67 10.56 15.60
C VAL A 282 -0.26 10.98 15.16
N LEU A 283 -0.18 11.79 14.11
CA LEU A 283 1.10 12.24 13.56
C LEU A 283 1.58 13.51 14.27
N ASN A 284 2.72 13.42 14.96
CA ASN A 284 3.40 14.54 15.63
C ASN A 284 2.58 15.21 16.76
N GLY A 285 1.77 14.44 17.50
CA GLY A 285 0.93 14.96 18.58
C GLY A 285 -0.07 16.03 18.12
N GLY A 286 -0.46 16.93 19.02
CA GLY A 286 -1.36 18.06 18.78
C GLY A 286 -2.86 17.78 18.94
N LEU A 287 -3.27 16.50 18.98
CA LEU A 287 -4.66 16.10 19.17
C LEU A 287 -5.18 16.60 20.54
N LYS A 288 -6.29 17.35 20.51
CA LYS A 288 -7.09 17.68 21.69
C LYS A 288 -8.49 17.12 21.55
N ALA A 289 -9.01 16.54 22.62
CA ALA A 289 -10.37 16.05 22.65
C ALA A 289 -11.01 16.30 24.01
N LYS A 290 -12.34 16.37 24.00
CA LYS A 290 -13.18 16.53 25.18
C LYS A 290 -14.06 15.31 25.37
N LEU A 291 -14.01 14.71 26.56
CA LEU A 291 -14.81 13.57 26.94
C LEU A 291 -16.27 13.97 27.03
N GLN A 292 -17.11 13.11 26.49
CA GLN A 292 -18.56 13.17 26.58
C GLN A 292 -19.08 12.12 27.55
N HIS A 293 -18.34 11.01 27.74
CA HIS A 293 -18.60 9.94 28.71
C HIS A 293 -17.25 9.49 29.28
N ALA A 294 -17.25 8.94 30.49
CA ALA A 294 -16.03 8.45 31.13
C ALA A 294 -15.33 7.36 30.31
N ALA A 295 -14.00 7.42 30.23
CA ALA A 295 -13.19 6.51 29.43
C ALA A 295 -11.78 6.32 30.01
N VAL A 296 -11.25 5.11 29.83
CA VAL A 296 -9.83 4.82 30.11
C VAL A 296 -9.07 4.83 28.79
N ILE A 297 -8.03 5.67 28.70
CA ILE A 297 -7.19 5.81 27.52
C ILE A 297 -5.73 5.48 27.81
N ALA A 298 -4.98 5.18 26.76
CA ALA A 298 -3.52 5.12 26.80
C ALA A 298 -2.93 5.67 25.50
N VAL A 299 -1.78 6.35 25.62
CA VAL A 299 -1.03 6.91 24.49
C VAL A 299 0.38 6.32 24.48
N THR A 300 0.77 5.69 23.37
CA THR A 300 2.10 5.07 23.18
C THR A 300 2.78 5.59 21.91
N GLY A 301 3.90 4.98 21.50
CA GLY A 301 4.69 5.40 20.34
C GLY A 301 5.68 6.49 20.71
N ALA A 302 5.63 7.62 19.99
CA ALA A 302 6.46 8.79 20.25
C ALA A 302 6.29 9.31 21.69
N ILE A 303 7.36 9.89 22.24
CA ILE A 303 7.41 10.35 23.63
C ILE A 303 6.75 11.72 23.73
N SER A 304 5.47 11.72 24.09
CA SER A 304 4.67 12.91 24.34
C SER A 304 4.29 13.02 25.82
N ASN A 305 4.07 14.25 26.27
CA ASN A 305 3.33 14.52 27.50
C ASN A 305 1.83 14.66 27.18
N ILE A 306 0.98 14.05 27.99
CA ILE A 306 -0.47 14.07 27.83
C ILE A 306 -1.02 14.99 28.92
N ARG A 307 -1.45 16.18 28.51
CA ARG A 307 -2.04 17.14 29.43
C ARG A 307 -3.53 16.89 29.56
N VAL A 308 -4.00 16.67 30.77
CA VAL A 308 -5.42 16.57 31.11
C VAL A 308 -5.85 17.83 31.82
N LYS A 309 -7.00 18.37 31.43
CA LYS A 309 -7.74 19.40 32.15
C LYS A 309 -9.05 18.77 32.62
N PHE A 310 -9.20 18.64 33.93
CA PHE A 310 -10.37 18.03 34.54
C PHE A 310 -11.58 18.98 34.50
N ALA A 311 -12.78 18.42 34.61
CA ALA A 311 -14.04 19.18 34.59
C ALA A 311 -14.13 20.25 35.69
N ASP A 312 -13.44 20.06 36.82
CA ASP A 312 -13.35 21.03 37.93
C ASP A 312 -12.34 22.18 37.68
N GLY A 313 -11.61 22.13 36.56
CA GLY A 313 -10.64 23.13 36.14
C GLY A 313 -9.19 22.82 36.54
N GLN A 314 -8.93 21.76 37.32
CA GLN A 314 -7.57 21.32 37.62
C GLN A 314 -6.87 20.77 36.37
N THR A 315 -5.54 20.76 36.37
CA THR A 315 -4.75 20.18 35.27
C THR A 315 -3.68 19.25 35.80
N ALA A 316 -3.48 18.13 35.10
CA ALA A 316 -2.40 17.18 35.34
C ALA A 316 -1.69 16.83 34.03
N ASP A 317 -0.42 16.44 34.15
CA ASP A 317 0.42 16.01 33.04
C ASP A 317 0.79 14.53 33.26
N PHE A 318 0.56 13.70 32.25
CA PHE A 318 0.81 12.26 32.26
C PHE A 318 1.85 11.90 31.21
N ALA A 319 2.71 10.93 31.52
CA ALA A 319 3.68 10.44 30.56
C ALA A 319 3.02 9.51 29.53
N SER A 320 3.62 9.40 28.34
CA SER A 320 3.29 8.29 27.42
C SER A 320 3.49 6.94 28.11
N TYR A 321 2.77 5.91 27.65
CA TYR A 321 2.73 4.57 28.24
C TYR A 321 2.13 4.50 29.66
N GLN A 322 1.33 5.50 30.04
CA GLN A 322 0.50 5.46 31.25
C GLN A 322 -0.97 5.28 30.91
N LEU A 323 -1.69 4.65 31.85
CA LEU A 323 -3.15 4.59 31.83
C LEU A 323 -3.71 5.88 32.42
N ILE A 324 -4.70 6.44 31.74
CA ILE A 324 -5.36 7.68 32.15
C ILE A 324 -6.85 7.38 32.23
N ASP A 325 -7.40 7.49 33.45
CA ASP A 325 -8.83 7.43 33.71
C ASP A 325 -9.39 8.85 33.62
N LEU A 326 -10.41 9.03 32.78
CA LEU A 326 -11.00 10.34 32.46
C LEU A 326 -12.51 10.28 32.66
N ASP A 327 -13.05 11.31 33.30
CA ASP A 327 -14.48 11.47 33.54
C ASP A 327 -15.16 12.25 32.40
N ASP A 328 -16.50 12.25 32.41
CA ASP A 328 -17.28 13.13 31.53
C ASP A 328 -16.90 14.61 31.75
N GLY A 329 -16.66 15.32 30.64
CA GLY A 329 -16.29 16.73 30.64
C GLY A 329 -14.79 17.01 30.68
N ASP A 330 -13.95 16.02 31.00
CA ASP A 330 -12.50 16.15 30.98
C ASP A 330 -11.98 16.41 29.55
N GLU A 331 -10.85 17.09 29.45
CA GLU A 331 -10.17 17.35 28.18
C GLU A 331 -8.75 16.80 28.23
N PHE A 332 -8.31 16.10 27.19
CA PHE A 332 -6.91 15.69 27.05
C PHE A 332 -6.26 16.30 25.81
N HIS A 333 -4.96 16.52 25.90
CA HIS A 333 -4.11 17.04 24.84
C HIS A 333 -2.83 16.22 24.74
N ILE A 334 -2.67 15.50 23.64
CA ILE A 334 -1.40 14.84 23.30
C ILE A 334 -0.46 15.94 22.79
N GLN A 335 0.52 16.34 23.59
CA GLN A 335 1.46 17.39 23.18
C GLN A 335 2.41 16.88 22.08
N PRO A 336 3.03 17.80 21.29
CA PRO A 336 4.06 17.43 20.34
C PRO A 336 5.16 16.57 20.99
N PRO A 337 5.61 15.49 20.34
CA PRO A 337 6.58 14.59 20.92
C PRO A 337 7.97 15.22 21.06
N THR A 338 8.70 14.77 22.07
CA THR A 338 10.11 15.14 22.31
C THR A 338 11.09 14.19 21.63
N ALA A 339 10.63 12.99 21.26
CA ALA A 339 11.35 11.97 20.50
C ALA A 339 10.34 11.04 19.82
N GLY A 340 10.66 10.55 18.63
CA GLY A 340 9.72 9.84 17.77
C GLY A 340 8.77 10.78 17.02
N LEU A 341 7.88 10.19 16.22
CA LEU A 341 6.97 10.93 15.33
C LEU A 341 5.49 10.55 15.48
N ARG A 342 5.17 9.27 15.75
CA ARG A 342 3.79 8.77 15.73
C ARG A 342 3.34 8.31 17.10
N ASN A 343 2.22 8.86 17.58
CA ASN A 343 1.56 8.40 18.78
C ASN A 343 0.40 7.44 18.43
N TYR A 344 0.08 6.51 19.32
CA TYR A 344 -1.08 5.62 19.19
C TYR A 344 -1.97 5.79 20.41
N LEU A 345 -3.21 6.23 20.18
CA LEU A 345 -4.24 6.41 21.20
C LEU A 345 -5.20 5.23 21.17
N ALA A 346 -5.18 4.42 22.24
CA ALA A 346 -6.15 3.36 22.47
C ALA A 346 -7.16 3.78 23.54
N VAL A 347 -8.40 3.31 23.38
CA VAL A 347 -9.47 3.44 24.37
C VAL A 347 -9.89 2.06 24.82
N ARG A 348 -10.09 1.86 26.12
CA ARG A 348 -10.59 0.59 26.66
C ARG A 348 -11.93 0.21 26.02
N GLY A 349 -12.04 -1.01 25.51
CA GLY A 349 -13.20 -1.49 24.77
C GLY A 349 -13.20 -1.12 23.28
N GLY A 350 -12.15 -0.44 22.82
CA GLY A 350 -11.94 -0.06 21.42
C GLY A 350 -12.82 1.11 20.98
N ILE A 351 -12.71 1.45 19.70
CA ILE A 351 -13.52 2.47 19.04
C ILE A 351 -14.52 1.82 18.08
N GLU A 352 -15.68 2.41 17.91
CA GLU A 352 -16.65 1.97 16.91
C GLU A 352 -16.17 2.39 15.51
N VAL A 353 -15.90 1.40 14.68
CA VAL A 353 -15.46 1.60 13.29
C VAL A 353 -15.96 0.45 12.43
N GLN A 354 -16.48 0.78 11.25
CA GLN A 354 -16.86 -0.22 10.28
C GLN A 354 -15.63 -0.63 9.45
N PRO A 355 -15.21 -1.91 9.47
CA PRO A 355 -14.10 -2.36 8.65
C PRO A 355 -14.47 -2.33 7.16
N VAL A 356 -13.48 -2.02 6.33
CA VAL A 356 -13.56 -2.04 4.86
C VAL A 356 -12.55 -3.07 4.38
N LEU A 357 -13.02 -4.11 3.66
CA LEU A 357 -12.21 -5.26 3.27
C LEU A 357 -11.47 -5.88 4.47
N ASP A 358 -12.24 -6.17 5.52
CA ASP A 358 -11.80 -6.85 6.75
C ASP A 358 -10.76 -6.09 7.60
N SER A 359 -10.53 -4.79 7.36
CA SER A 359 -9.76 -3.94 8.28
C SER A 359 -10.28 -2.50 8.39
N ALA A 360 -10.05 -1.92 9.57
CA ALA A 360 -10.39 -0.56 9.96
C ALA A 360 -9.32 0.47 9.57
N SER A 361 -8.19 0.06 8.99
CA SER A 361 -7.10 0.97 8.65
C SER A 361 -7.43 1.94 7.54
N PHE A 362 -6.89 3.15 7.55
CA PHE A 362 -6.91 4.00 6.35
C PHE A 362 -5.64 3.78 5.52
N ASP A 363 -5.80 3.44 4.24
CA ASP A 363 -4.74 3.42 3.22
C ASP A 363 -4.77 4.75 2.47
N SER A 364 -3.72 5.57 2.65
CA SER A 364 -3.66 6.90 2.05
C SER A 364 -3.42 6.89 0.54
N LEU A 365 -2.75 5.86 0.01
CA LEU A 365 -2.50 5.74 -1.43
C LEU A 365 -3.76 5.23 -2.15
N ALA A 366 -4.41 4.21 -1.59
CA ALA A 366 -5.66 3.67 -2.11
C ALA A 366 -6.84 4.62 -1.87
N VAL A 367 -6.79 5.45 -0.82
CA VAL A 367 -7.93 6.20 -0.27
C VAL A 367 -9.03 5.21 0.11
N LEU A 368 -8.67 4.25 0.97
CA LEU A 368 -9.51 3.12 1.35
C LEU A 368 -9.55 2.95 2.86
N GLY A 369 -10.75 2.76 3.41
CA GLY A 369 -11.00 2.66 4.85
C GLY A 369 -11.72 3.89 5.41
N PRO A 370 -11.82 4.00 6.73
CA PRO A 370 -12.40 5.17 7.40
C PRO A 370 -11.64 6.44 7.02
N GLU A 371 -12.37 7.54 6.77
CA GLU A 371 -11.72 8.81 6.45
C GLU A 371 -10.81 9.29 7.59
N PRO A 372 -9.73 10.05 7.28
CA PRO A 372 -8.95 10.73 8.29
C PRO A 372 -9.83 11.61 9.19
N LEU A 373 -9.61 11.52 10.50
CA LEU A 373 -10.37 12.26 11.51
C LEU A 373 -10.07 13.76 11.43
N LYS A 374 -11.09 14.57 11.70
CA LYS A 374 -11.08 16.03 11.56
C LYS A 374 -11.61 16.70 12.84
N LEU A 375 -11.43 18.02 12.92
CA LEU A 375 -12.01 18.84 13.98
C LEU A 375 -13.55 18.67 14.00
N GLY A 376 -14.11 18.43 15.19
CA GLY A 376 -15.55 18.25 15.38
C GLY A 376 -16.03 16.80 15.25
N ASP A 377 -15.20 15.89 14.75
CA ASP A 377 -15.55 14.47 14.72
C ASP A 377 -15.73 13.93 16.15
N THR A 378 -16.71 13.04 16.31
CA THR A 378 -16.99 12.34 17.56
C THR A 378 -16.56 10.89 17.44
N ILE A 379 -15.79 10.41 18.41
CA ILE A 379 -15.41 9.00 18.52
C ILE A 379 -16.41 8.29 19.41
N TYR A 380 -16.86 7.12 18.97
CA TYR A 380 -17.85 6.32 19.67
C TYR A 380 -17.24 5.04 20.26
N GLN A 381 -17.82 4.57 21.36
CA GLN A 381 -17.36 3.40 22.09
C GLN A 381 -17.49 2.12 21.26
N GLY A 382 -16.36 1.43 21.10
CA GLY A 382 -16.32 0.08 20.53
C GLY A 382 -16.93 -0.96 21.47
N ARG A 383 -17.14 -2.16 20.95
CA ARG A 383 -17.69 -3.31 21.70
C ARG A 383 -16.68 -4.44 21.83
N VAL A 384 -15.41 -4.08 21.94
CA VAL A 384 -14.32 -5.05 22.05
C VAL A 384 -14.32 -5.65 23.45
N LYS A 385 -14.22 -6.99 23.52
CA LYS A 385 -14.14 -7.69 24.80
C LYS A 385 -12.80 -7.38 25.47
N VAL A 386 -12.86 -6.71 26.60
CA VAL A 386 -11.69 -6.32 27.38
C VAL A 386 -11.19 -7.46 28.27
N THR A 387 -9.89 -7.43 28.56
CA THR A 387 -9.19 -8.32 29.50
C THR A 387 -8.44 -7.48 30.54
N ASN A 388 -7.46 -8.10 31.21
CA ASN A 388 -6.60 -7.44 32.19
C ASN A 388 -5.71 -6.40 31.51
N ILE A 389 -5.44 -5.31 32.24
CA ILE A 389 -4.51 -4.27 31.82
C ILE A 389 -3.05 -4.73 31.98
N SER A 390 -2.17 -4.20 31.16
CA SER A 390 -0.71 -4.24 31.37
C SER A 390 -0.29 -2.91 32.02
N ILE A 391 0.51 -2.96 33.09
CA ILE A 391 1.03 -1.75 33.77
C ILE A 391 2.54 -1.59 33.61
N ASN A 392 3.18 -2.50 32.88
CA ASN A 392 4.64 -2.57 32.70
C ASN A 392 5.05 -2.32 31.25
N GLU A 393 4.16 -1.79 30.42
CA GLU A 393 4.53 -1.38 29.06
C GLU A 393 5.48 -0.19 29.15
N VAL A 394 6.55 -0.23 28.37
CA VAL A 394 7.55 0.82 28.33
C VAL A 394 7.82 1.21 26.89
N ALA A 395 8.14 2.49 26.68
CA ALA A 395 8.53 2.98 25.38
C ALA A 395 9.81 2.30 24.88
N GLN A 396 9.94 2.20 23.56
CA GLN A 396 11.22 1.87 22.94
C GLN A 396 12.27 2.89 23.38
N LEU A 397 13.44 2.39 23.77
CA LEU A 397 14.57 3.23 24.15
C LEU A 397 15.13 3.95 22.92
N ASN A 398 15.63 5.17 23.12
CA ASN A 398 16.37 5.95 22.11
C ASN A 398 15.60 6.22 20.80
N LEU A 399 14.32 6.61 20.92
CA LEU A 399 13.57 7.09 19.75
C LEU A 399 14.27 8.32 19.11
N PRO A 400 14.27 8.43 17.77
CA PRO A 400 14.97 9.51 17.07
C PRO A 400 14.41 10.90 17.39
N LYS A 401 15.28 11.90 17.46
CA LYS A 401 14.92 13.32 17.54
C LYS A 401 15.33 14.03 16.25
N VAL A 402 14.66 15.13 15.93
CA VAL A 402 14.99 15.94 14.76
C VAL A 402 16.47 16.32 14.79
N GLY A 403 17.18 16.03 13.70
CA GLY A 403 18.61 16.27 13.57
C GLY A 403 19.50 15.09 13.95
N ASP A 404 18.96 14.02 14.54
CA ASP A 404 19.71 12.80 14.84
C ASP A 404 20.10 12.04 13.57
N LEU A 405 21.16 11.23 13.70
CA LEU A 405 21.56 10.22 12.72
C LEU A 405 21.04 8.85 13.18
N VAL A 406 20.33 8.15 12.29
CA VAL A 406 19.74 6.83 12.55
C VAL A 406 20.41 5.79 11.64
N GLU A 407 21.01 4.77 12.24
CA GLU A 407 21.56 3.62 11.49
C GLU A 407 20.43 2.62 11.18
N LEU A 408 20.29 2.22 9.92
CA LEU A 408 19.31 1.23 9.48
C LEU A 408 19.99 0.08 8.74
N ASP A 409 19.81 -1.13 9.27
CA ASP A 409 20.22 -2.36 8.59
C ASP A 409 19.42 -2.60 7.29
N ILE A 410 20.13 -2.97 6.22
CA ILE A 410 19.55 -3.28 4.91
C ILE A 410 20.02 -4.66 4.40
N VAL A 411 19.12 -5.32 3.67
CA VAL A 411 19.37 -6.52 2.87
C VAL A 411 19.42 -6.11 1.40
N MET A 412 20.47 -6.47 0.68
CA MET A 412 20.59 -6.13 -0.74
C MET A 412 19.60 -6.95 -1.59
N GLY A 413 18.95 -6.28 -2.55
CA GLY A 413 18.04 -6.90 -3.51
C GLY A 413 16.71 -6.19 -3.65
N PRO A 414 15.86 -6.62 -4.61
CA PRO A 414 16.15 -7.64 -5.62
C PRO A 414 16.95 -7.12 -6.83
N ARG A 415 17.04 -5.79 -7.02
CA ARG A 415 17.67 -5.16 -8.20
C ARG A 415 18.99 -4.48 -7.90
N THR A 416 19.76 -5.02 -6.94
CA THR A 416 21.14 -4.57 -6.69
C THR A 416 21.99 -4.67 -7.96
N ASP A 417 21.70 -5.66 -8.80
CA ASP A 417 22.31 -5.87 -10.11
C ASP A 417 22.01 -4.77 -11.14
N TRP A 418 21.21 -3.75 -10.83
CA TRP A 418 20.97 -2.56 -11.67
C TRP A 418 21.91 -1.39 -11.39
N PHE A 419 22.75 -1.50 -10.36
CA PHE A 419 23.60 -0.41 -9.89
C PHE A 419 25.08 -0.75 -10.04
N GLU A 420 25.90 0.28 -10.16
CA GLU A 420 27.35 0.16 -10.08
C GLU A 420 27.79 -0.10 -8.63
N PRO A 421 28.91 -0.81 -8.40
CA PRO A 421 29.47 -1.00 -7.06
C PRO A 421 29.61 0.31 -6.27
N ASP A 422 30.09 1.37 -6.93
CA ASP A 422 30.24 2.70 -6.31
C ASP A 422 28.92 3.27 -5.80
N SER A 423 27.79 2.98 -6.44
CA SER A 423 26.47 3.41 -5.96
C SER A 423 25.98 2.60 -4.75
N ILE A 424 26.37 1.33 -4.66
CA ILE A 424 26.08 0.50 -3.49
C ILE A 424 26.91 0.97 -2.29
N ASP A 425 28.19 1.29 -2.52
CA ASP A 425 29.06 1.84 -1.49
C ASP A 425 28.57 3.22 -1.04
N LEU A 426 28.22 4.09 -2.00
CA LEU A 426 27.67 5.41 -1.74
C LEU A 426 26.36 5.34 -0.93
N LEU A 427 25.46 4.38 -1.22
CA LEU A 427 24.25 4.15 -0.44
C LEU A 427 24.56 3.95 1.06
N CYS A 428 25.61 3.21 1.38
CA CYS A 428 25.97 2.86 2.76
C CYS A 428 26.85 3.92 3.45
N GLN A 429 27.67 4.64 2.68
CA GLN A 429 28.65 5.58 3.23
C GLN A 429 28.07 6.96 3.51
N GLN A 430 27.16 7.45 2.66
CA GLN A 430 26.59 8.80 2.84
C GLN A 430 25.41 8.83 3.82
N GLU A 431 25.15 10.02 4.34
CA GLU A 431 23.96 10.31 5.14
C GLU A 431 22.80 10.77 4.24
N TRP A 432 21.62 10.21 4.48
CA TRP A 432 20.40 10.49 3.74
C TRP A 432 19.42 11.29 4.58
N LEU A 433 19.16 12.54 4.21
CA LEU A 433 18.19 13.40 4.89
C LEU A 433 16.76 12.90 4.63
N VAL A 434 15.98 12.69 5.69
CA VAL A 434 14.54 12.47 5.60
C VAL A 434 13.85 13.80 5.33
N THR A 435 13.23 13.95 4.17
CA THR A 435 12.63 15.22 3.75
C THR A 435 11.20 15.39 4.28
N ASN A 436 10.69 16.63 4.23
CA ASN A 436 9.31 16.96 4.59
C ASN A 436 8.26 16.39 3.62
N GLU A 437 8.66 15.80 2.50
CA GLU A 437 7.75 15.11 1.56
C GLU A 437 7.44 13.66 1.99
N SER A 438 8.06 13.20 3.08
CA SER A 438 7.87 11.87 3.64
C SER A 438 6.46 11.67 4.20
N ASN A 439 5.88 10.49 3.96
CA ASN A 439 4.56 10.13 4.45
C ASN A 439 4.46 8.60 4.65
N ARG A 440 3.24 8.08 4.84
CA ARG A 440 2.99 6.64 5.07
C ARG A 440 3.23 5.74 3.86
N VAL A 441 3.24 6.29 2.64
CA VAL A 441 3.63 5.56 1.42
C VAL A 441 5.14 5.28 1.46
N GLY A 442 5.92 6.25 1.93
CA GLY A 442 7.34 6.07 2.14
C GLY A 442 8.10 7.34 2.50
N LEU A 443 9.28 7.18 3.08
CA LEU A 443 10.20 8.27 3.38
C LEU A 443 10.92 8.68 2.10
N ARG A 444 10.89 9.98 1.81
CA ARG A 444 11.64 10.59 0.69
C ARG A 444 13.00 11.00 1.23
N LEU A 445 14.05 10.42 0.66
CA LEU A 445 15.41 10.57 1.14
C LEU A 445 16.22 11.45 0.18
N SER A 446 17.04 12.35 0.74
CA SER A 446 17.93 13.23 -0.03
C SER A 446 19.37 13.05 0.42
N GLY A 447 20.23 12.61 -0.49
CA GLY A 447 21.68 12.52 -0.32
C GLY A 447 22.39 13.69 -1.02
N ALA A 448 23.66 13.88 -0.69
CA ALA A 448 24.51 14.86 -1.36
C ALA A 448 24.78 14.46 -2.82
N GLU A 449 24.95 13.16 -3.07
CA GLU A 449 25.22 12.59 -4.39
C GLU A 449 24.12 11.59 -4.78
N PRO A 450 23.53 11.70 -5.98
CA PRO A 450 22.51 10.77 -6.45
C PRO A 450 23.11 9.40 -6.82
N LEU A 451 22.38 8.32 -6.55
CA LEU A 451 22.78 6.99 -6.98
C LEU A 451 22.67 6.83 -8.50
N THR A 452 23.66 6.17 -9.09
CA THR A 452 23.72 5.95 -10.54
C THR A 452 23.30 4.52 -10.88
N ARG A 453 22.38 4.39 -11.83
CA ARG A 453 22.00 3.09 -12.39
C ARG A 453 22.91 2.76 -13.58
N LYS A 454 23.38 1.52 -13.67
CA LYS A 454 24.06 1.04 -14.89
C LYS A 454 23.08 0.60 -15.98
N ILE A 455 21.86 0.25 -15.59
CA ILE A 455 20.76 -0.10 -16.50
C ILE A 455 19.78 1.08 -16.56
N SER A 456 19.61 1.66 -17.75
CA SER A 456 18.85 2.89 -17.97
C SER A 456 17.48 2.68 -18.64
N HIS A 457 17.18 1.48 -19.15
CA HIS A 457 15.86 1.18 -19.70
C HIS A 457 14.81 1.06 -18.59
N GLU A 458 13.53 1.20 -18.94
CA GLU A 458 12.43 1.10 -17.98
C GLU A 458 12.31 -0.34 -17.46
N LEU A 459 12.23 -0.48 -16.13
CA LEU A 459 11.91 -1.76 -15.49
C LEU A 459 10.40 -2.00 -15.62
N GLU A 460 10.01 -3.12 -16.21
CA GLU A 460 8.60 -3.53 -16.20
C GLU A 460 8.11 -3.66 -14.76
N SER A 461 6.83 -3.41 -14.50
CA SER A 461 6.32 -3.39 -13.12
C SER A 461 6.59 -4.71 -12.39
N GLU A 462 7.05 -4.60 -11.14
CA GLU A 462 7.36 -5.72 -10.24
C GLU A 462 6.76 -5.47 -8.86
N GLY A 463 6.55 -6.54 -8.10
CA GLY A 463 6.08 -6.44 -6.72
C GLY A 463 7.06 -5.66 -5.83
N ALA A 464 6.54 -4.82 -4.95
CA ALA A 464 7.29 -4.11 -3.92
C ALA A 464 6.84 -4.55 -2.51
N CYS A 465 7.68 -4.29 -1.51
CA CYS A 465 7.41 -4.61 -0.11
C CYS A 465 7.72 -3.43 0.82
N ILE A 466 7.23 -3.51 2.06
CA ILE A 466 7.64 -2.62 3.15
C ILE A 466 9.16 -2.72 3.33
N GLY A 467 9.81 -1.58 3.54
CA GLY A 467 11.25 -1.46 3.68
C GLY A 467 12.00 -1.35 2.35
N ALA A 468 11.37 -1.55 1.18
CA ALA A 468 12.06 -1.45 -0.10
C ALA A 468 12.62 -0.04 -0.34
N LEU A 469 13.91 0.03 -0.70
CA LEU A 469 14.60 1.24 -1.14
C LEU A 469 14.52 1.34 -2.66
N GLN A 470 13.44 1.93 -3.13
CA GLN A 470 13.23 2.19 -4.54
C GLN A 470 14.07 3.41 -4.97
N ILE A 471 14.81 3.29 -6.07
CA ILE A 471 15.63 4.39 -6.59
C ILE A 471 14.99 4.90 -7.88
N PRO A 472 14.34 6.08 -7.91
CA PRO A 472 13.82 6.73 -9.12
C PRO A 472 14.94 7.27 -10.04
N PRO A 473 14.63 7.83 -11.22
CA PRO A 473 15.64 8.38 -12.14
C PRO A 473 16.47 9.52 -11.55
N SER A 474 15.98 10.20 -10.51
CA SER A 474 16.72 11.22 -9.77
C SER A 474 17.91 10.67 -8.98
N GLY A 475 17.98 9.35 -8.76
CA GLY A 475 18.98 8.72 -7.90
C GLY A 475 18.75 8.92 -6.40
N GLN A 476 17.65 9.59 -6.01
CA GLN A 476 17.30 9.90 -4.62
C GLN A 476 16.35 8.81 -4.07
N PRO A 477 16.73 8.02 -3.05
CA PRO A 477 15.95 6.88 -2.60
C PRO A 477 14.57 7.23 -2.05
N VAL A 478 13.64 6.30 -2.25
CA VAL A 478 12.33 6.28 -1.59
C VAL A 478 12.23 5.00 -0.78
N LEU A 479 12.13 5.12 0.54
CA LEU A 479 11.96 4.00 1.46
C LEU A 479 10.47 3.72 1.65
N PHE A 480 9.96 2.63 1.06
CA PHE A 480 8.54 2.27 1.12
C PHE A 480 8.09 1.80 2.50
N MET A 481 6.89 2.25 2.89
CA MET A 481 6.24 1.93 4.16
C MET A 481 4.80 1.46 3.91
N ASN A 482 4.00 1.27 4.96
CA ASN A 482 2.72 0.55 4.96
C ASN A 482 1.72 0.86 3.83
N ASP A 483 1.70 2.09 3.29
CA ASP A 483 0.77 2.50 2.22
C ASP A 483 1.46 2.49 0.83
N HIS A 484 2.58 1.77 0.67
CA HIS A 484 3.30 1.66 -0.60
C HIS A 484 2.45 0.98 -1.69
N PRO A 485 2.66 1.28 -2.98
CA PRO A 485 2.00 0.56 -4.06
C PRO A 485 2.45 -0.90 -4.09
N LEU A 486 1.54 -1.82 -4.43
CA LEU A 486 1.89 -3.25 -4.55
C LEU A 486 2.93 -3.50 -5.63
N THR A 487 2.90 -2.72 -6.71
CA THR A 487 3.86 -2.84 -7.82
C THR A 487 4.49 -1.50 -8.17
N GLY A 488 5.72 -1.54 -8.68
CA GLY A 488 6.47 -0.35 -9.09
C GLY A 488 7.37 -0.62 -10.30
N GLY A 489 7.69 0.42 -11.07
CA GLY A 489 8.55 0.35 -12.26
C GLY A 489 9.95 0.94 -12.06
N TYR A 490 10.37 1.14 -10.81
CA TYR A 490 11.74 1.60 -10.50
C TYR A 490 12.48 0.52 -9.70
N PRO A 491 13.77 0.32 -9.97
CA PRO A 491 14.57 -0.71 -9.33
C PRO A 491 14.68 -0.47 -7.83
N VAL A 492 14.52 -1.54 -7.07
CA VAL A 492 14.74 -1.59 -5.62
C VAL A 492 16.16 -2.10 -5.37
N ILE A 493 17.04 -1.24 -4.84
CA ILE A 493 18.46 -1.55 -4.64
C ILE A 493 18.68 -2.47 -3.43
N ALA A 494 17.89 -2.28 -2.38
CA ALA A 494 17.94 -2.99 -1.11
C ALA A 494 16.58 -2.87 -0.40
N ALA A 495 16.38 -3.60 0.70
CA ALA A 495 15.26 -3.42 1.62
C ALA A 495 15.76 -3.25 3.06
N VAL A 496 15.18 -2.30 3.80
CA VAL A 496 15.40 -2.15 5.25
C VAL A 496 14.91 -3.40 5.96
N ALA A 497 15.77 -3.93 6.83
CA ALA A 497 15.50 -5.13 7.60
C ALA A 497 14.26 -4.95 8.49
N LYS A 498 13.46 -6.00 8.58
CA LYS A 498 12.15 -5.99 9.23
C LYS A 498 12.17 -5.54 10.68
N HIS A 499 13.23 -5.85 11.44
CA HIS A 499 13.37 -5.41 12.84
C HIS A 499 13.47 -3.89 12.99
N HIS A 500 13.75 -3.15 11.93
CA HIS A 500 13.79 -1.69 11.93
C HIS A 500 12.51 -1.01 11.44
N TRP A 501 11.47 -1.72 10.98
CA TRP A 501 10.26 -1.07 10.45
C TRP A 501 9.57 -0.15 11.47
N ASN A 502 9.43 -0.61 12.72
CA ASN A 502 8.88 0.21 13.81
C ASN A 502 9.76 1.45 14.09
N LEU A 503 11.09 1.32 14.00
CA LEU A 503 12.00 2.45 14.16
C LEU A 503 11.83 3.46 13.02
N VAL A 504 11.74 3.00 11.77
CA VAL A 504 11.50 3.85 10.59
C VAL A 504 10.21 4.65 10.74
N ALA A 505 9.15 4.03 11.27
CA ALA A 505 7.88 4.68 11.55
C ALA A 505 7.98 5.81 12.59
N GLN A 506 9.08 5.93 13.33
CA GLN A 506 9.33 6.96 14.33
C GLN A 506 10.36 8.01 13.89
N ILE A 507 10.93 7.93 12.68
CA ILE A 507 11.91 8.91 12.20
C ILE A 507 11.20 10.18 11.70
N PRO A 508 11.38 11.35 12.36
CA PRO A 508 10.86 12.62 11.86
C PRO A 508 11.66 13.16 10.67
N ALA A 509 11.03 14.03 9.88
CA ALA A 509 11.75 14.81 8.88
C ALA A 509 12.84 15.67 9.54
N GLY A 510 13.97 15.83 8.86
CA GLY A 510 15.16 16.49 9.41
C GLY A 510 16.15 15.54 10.10
N CYS A 511 15.77 14.30 10.40
CA CYS A 511 16.75 13.25 10.71
C CYS A 511 17.56 12.85 9.48
N ARG A 512 18.72 12.25 9.72
CA ARG A 512 19.56 11.63 8.70
C ARG A 512 19.59 10.13 8.92
N ILE A 513 19.67 9.37 7.83
CA ILE A 513 19.76 7.91 7.85
C ILE A 513 21.10 7.50 7.27
N GLN A 514 21.78 6.58 7.93
CA GLN A 514 22.92 5.86 7.37
C GLN A 514 22.55 4.39 7.24
N PHE A 515 22.79 3.81 6.07
CA PHE A 515 22.44 2.42 5.81
C PHE A 515 23.61 1.50 6.09
N LYS A 516 23.32 0.38 6.75
CA LYS A 516 24.29 -0.66 7.04
C LYS A 516 23.90 -1.95 6.35
N LYS A 517 24.72 -2.38 5.40
CA LYS A 517 24.52 -3.65 4.70
C LYS A 517 24.77 -4.82 5.66
N ILE A 518 23.75 -5.64 5.88
CA ILE A 518 23.84 -6.85 6.73
C ILE A 518 23.77 -8.17 5.94
N ALA A 519 23.28 -8.13 4.71
CA ALA A 519 23.20 -9.30 3.84
C ALA A 519 23.32 -8.91 2.36
N GLU A 520 24.03 -9.72 1.60
CA GLU A 520 24.16 -9.61 0.14
C GLU A 520 22.94 -10.20 -0.57
N LEU A 521 22.75 -9.80 -1.83
CA LEU A 521 21.72 -10.37 -2.70
C LEU A 521 22.01 -11.85 -2.92
N THR A 522 21.05 -12.70 -2.56
CA THR A 522 21.07 -14.10 -2.94
C THR A 522 20.32 -14.26 -4.26
N ASP A 523 21.06 -14.68 -5.29
CA ASP A 523 20.56 -14.90 -6.65
C ASP A 523 20.71 -16.37 -7.03
N PHE A 524 19.57 -17.05 -7.22
CA PHE A 524 19.53 -18.42 -7.71
C PHE A 524 18.89 -18.46 -9.08
N GLU A 525 19.68 -18.79 -10.11
CA GLU A 525 19.18 -19.01 -11.45
C GLU A 525 19.17 -20.51 -11.78
N ASN A 526 18.02 -21.00 -12.23
CA ASN A 526 17.94 -22.36 -12.73
C ASN A 526 18.36 -22.37 -14.21
N LYS A 527 19.52 -22.95 -14.52
CA LYS A 527 19.92 -23.30 -15.88
C LYS A 527 19.13 -24.55 -16.31
N ARG A 528 17.86 -24.38 -16.69
CA ARG A 528 17.11 -25.42 -17.41
C ARG A 528 17.25 -25.23 -18.91
#